data_AF-A0A7C6WRL4-F1
#
_entry.id   AF-A0A7C6WRL4-F1
#
_cell.length_a   1.000
_cell.length_b   1.000
_cell.length_c   1.000
_cell.angle_alpha   90.00
_cell.angle_beta   90.00
_cell.angle_gamma   90.00
#
_symmetry.space_group_name_H-M   'P 1'
#
loop_
_entity.id
_entity.type
_entity.pdbx_description
1 polymer ?
#
loop_
_entity_poly.entity_id
_entity_poly.type
_entity_poly.pdbx_seq_one_letter_code
_entity_poly.pdbx_strand_id
1 'polypeptide(L)'
;MNRQLSTWIPGTPASFATRSEKTWKEQLLTCLSHSKCYHSSLKLKFVLPETSLVYKGHDLDNLCDPVFSVLASSLGWFEGKQSNIDGWQAVKTIGNNTGLELRQVRRIEEKIPEKAIIFSDCYYGKIPHGALDPEIPRWLQKFDKLETSSNNIGISLVFVNHRRSIASLSDGMVKHVIDCLYPLYGGIGGRPNDHLISNLTIKRIQVPGIQQHIKVIMWDCEKVEKHKQKLKSFVA
;
A
#
# COMPACT_ATOMS: atom_id res chain seq x y z
N MET A 1 6.99 -27.45 -0.11
CA MET A 1 5.65 -27.17 0.47
C MET A 1 5.65 -25.77 1.08
N ASN A 2 5.08 -24.78 0.40
CA ASN A 2 4.96 -23.41 0.92
C ASN A 2 3.69 -23.30 1.77
N ARG A 3 3.78 -23.55 3.09
CA ARG A 3 2.73 -23.12 4.01
C ARG A 3 2.77 -21.60 4.08
N GLN A 4 1.97 -20.94 3.26
CA GLN A 4 1.68 -19.52 3.41
C GLN A 4 0.85 -19.35 4.68
N LEU A 5 1.49 -18.93 5.77
CA LEU A 5 0.82 -18.62 7.03
C LEU A 5 0.08 -17.28 6.85
N SER A 6 -1.25 -17.37 6.82
CA SER A 6 -2.14 -16.22 6.95
C SER A 6 -2.66 -16.19 8.38
N THR A 7 -2.65 -15.01 8.99
CA THR A 7 -3.15 -14.78 10.36
C THR A 7 -4.25 -13.73 10.31
N TRP A 8 -5.40 -14.06 10.89
CA TRP A 8 -6.48 -13.10 11.09
C TRP A 8 -6.31 -12.40 12.44
N ILE A 9 -6.29 -11.08 12.43
CA ILE A 9 -6.31 -10.22 13.63
C ILE A 9 -7.69 -9.55 13.69
N PRO A 10 -8.57 -9.94 14.62
CA PRO A 10 -9.89 -9.33 14.77
C PRO A 10 -9.78 -7.94 15.41
N GLY A 11 -10.75 -7.08 15.14
CA GLY A 11 -10.87 -5.72 15.70
C GLY A 11 -10.99 -4.66 14.62
N THR A 12 -11.17 -3.40 15.00
CA THR A 12 -11.25 -2.31 14.02
C THR A 12 -9.86 -1.75 13.74
N PRO A 13 -9.33 -1.86 12.51
CA PRO A 13 -8.07 -1.25 12.15
C PRO A 13 -8.09 0.26 12.41
N ALA A 14 -7.03 0.79 13.00
CA ALA A 14 -6.88 2.20 13.29
C ALA A 14 -5.67 2.78 12.57
N SER A 15 -5.82 4.00 12.08
CA SER A 15 -4.77 4.76 11.41
C SER A 15 -3.77 5.36 12.40
N PHE A 16 -2.58 5.69 11.89
CA PHE A 16 -1.55 6.44 12.61
C PHE A 16 -2.07 7.77 13.16
N ALA A 17 -1.57 8.16 14.34
CA ALA A 17 -1.90 9.38 15.08
C ALA A 17 -3.39 9.54 15.42
N THR A 18 -4.12 8.43 15.56
CA THR A 18 -5.53 8.44 16.01
C THR A 18 -5.67 7.97 17.45
N ARG A 19 -6.79 8.35 18.10
CA ARG A 19 -7.09 7.92 19.48
C ARG A 19 -7.17 6.40 19.62
N SER A 20 -7.57 5.69 18.56
CA SER A 20 -7.71 4.23 18.54
C SER A 20 -6.42 3.50 18.16
N GLU A 21 -5.35 4.21 17.76
CA GLU A 21 -4.07 3.60 17.36
C GLU A 21 -3.50 2.70 18.47
N LYS A 22 -3.51 3.19 19.72
CA LYS A 22 -2.95 2.45 20.87
C LYS A 22 -3.65 1.09 21.04
N THR A 23 -4.97 1.09 21.11
CA THR A 23 -5.77 -0.14 21.27
C THR A 23 -5.55 -1.10 20.09
N TRP A 24 -5.43 -0.56 18.87
CA TRP A 24 -5.13 -1.38 17.70
C TRP A 24 -3.74 -2.01 17.76
N LYS A 25 -2.72 -1.28 18.21
CA LYS A 25 -1.36 -1.81 18.41
C LYS A 25 -1.30 -2.89 19.48
N GLU A 26 -2.04 -2.72 20.59
CA GLU A 26 -2.17 -3.73 21.64
C GLU A 26 -2.82 -5.02 21.13
N GLN A 27 -3.86 -4.89 20.29
CA GLN A 27 -4.53 -6.03 19.66
C GLN A 27 -3.59 -6.78 18.70
N LEU A 28 -2.85 -6.05 17.86
CA LEU A 28 -1.83 -6.63 16.97
C LEU A 28 -0.77 -7.41 17.77
N LEU A 29 -0.23 -6.81 18.83
CA LEU A 29 0.77 -7.42 19.69
C LEU A 29 0.24 -8.71 20.33
N THR A 30 -0.99 -8.68 20.85
CA THR A 30 -1.64 -9.83 21.48
C THR A 30 -1.81 -10.98 20.50
N CYS A 31 -2.30 -10.72 19.29
CA CYS A 31 -2.53 -11.76 18.29
C CYS A 31 -1.23 -12.33 17.69
N LEU A 32 -0.13 -11.58 17.74
CA LEU A 32 1.12 -11.93 17.03
C LEU A 32 2.30 -12.22 17.96
N SER A 33 2.14 -12.17 19.28
CA SER A 33 3.20 -12.33 20.29
C SER A 33 4.03 -13.60 20.14
N HIS A 34 3.42 -14.69 19.66
CA HIS A 34 4.09 -15.98 19.44
C HIS A 34 4.43 -16.26 17.96
N SER A 35 4.14 -15.31 17.07
CA SER A 35 4.37 -15.45 15.64
C SER A 35 5.81 -15.11 15.28
N LYS A 36 6.45 -15.97 14.49
CA LYS A 36 7.79 -15.72 13.94
C LYS A 36 7.72 -15.03 12.58
N CYS A 37 8.73 -14.22 12.28
CA CYS A 37 8.94 -13.66 10.95
C CYS A 37 9.84 -14.59 10.12
N TYR A 38 9.40 -14.91 8.90
CA TYR A 38 10.10 -15.79 7.96
C TYR A 38 10.44 -15.08 6.64
N HIS A 39 9.81 -13.94 6.36
CA HIS A 39 9.93 -13.26 5.08
C HIS A 39 10.01 -11.74 5.28
N SER A 40 10.71 -11.05 4.38
CA SER A 40 10.86 -9.59 4.40
C SER A 40 9.72 -8.84 3.70
N SER A 41 8.66 -9.54 3.26
CA SER A 41 7.50 -8.93 2.60
C SER A 41 6.16 -9.38 3.17
N LEU A 42 5.17 -8.49 3.08
CA LEU A 42 3.86 -8.65 3.71
C LEU A 42 2.70 -8.42 2.73
N LYS A 43 1.62 -9.19 2.89
CA LYS A 43 0.31 -8.83 2.36
C LYS A 43 -0.63 -8.52 3.52
N LEU A 44 -1.35 -7.42 3.41
CA LEU A 44 -2.26 -6.88 4.39
C LEU A 44 -3.62 -6.73 3.70
N LYS A 45 -4.67 -7.34 4.26
CA LYS A 45 -6.03 -7.11 3.82
C LYS A 45 -6.85 -6.61 4.99
N PHE A 46 -7.17 -5.33 4.95
CA PHE A 46 -8.01 -4.66 5.93
C PHE A 46 -9.48 -4.87 5.54
N VAL A 47 -10.27 -5.31 6.52
CA VAL A 47 -11.73 -5.31 6.46
C VAL A 47 -12.21 -4.22 7.42
N LEU A 48 -12.81 -3.17 6.86
CA LEU A 48 -13.27 -2.00 7.59
C LEU A 48 -14.79 -2.03 7.73
N PRO A 49 -15.37 -1.44 8.79
CA PRO A 49 -16.82 -1.37 8.94
C PRO A 49 -17.43 -0.43 7.89
N GLU A 50 -18.71 -0.61 7.53
CA GLU A 50 -19.42 0.25 6.54
C GLU A 50 -19.38 1.74 6.88
N THR A 51 -19.37 2.08 8.17
CA THR A 51 -19.22 3.46 8.66
C THR A 51 -17.93 4.13 8.21
N SER A 52 -16.94 3.34 7.75
CA SER A 52 -15.66 3.81 7.21
C SER A 52 -15.77 4.43 5.82
N LEU A 53 -16.86 4.22 5.09
CA LEU A 53 -17.08 4.80 3.75
C LEU A 53 -17.16 6.34 3.78
N VAL A 54 -17.47 6.92 4.95
CA VAL A 54 -17.66 8.37 5.13
C VAL A 54 -16.40 9.03 5.74
N TYR A 55 -15.47 8.24 6.29
CA TYR A 55 -14.38 8.76 7.11
C TYR A 55 -13.11 9.01 6.29
N LYS A 56 -12.73 10.30 6.16
CA LYS A 56 -11.38 10.68 5.72
C LYS A 56 -10.37 10.19 6.76
N GLY A 57 -9.33 9.46 6.33
CA GLY A 57 -8.27 8.95 7.21
C GLY A 57 -8.06 7.44 7.19
N HIS A 58 -8.84 6.66 6.44
CA HIS A 58 -8.59 5.23 6.18
C HIS A 58 -7.80 5.01 4.88
N ASP A 59 -6.81 5.87 4.66
CA ASP A 59 -5.86 5.74 3.58
C ASP A 59 -4.94 4.56 3.89
N LEU A 60 -4.55 3.81 2.86
CA LEU A 60 -3.82 2.56 3.08
C LEU A 60 -2.45 2.79 3.69
N ASP A 61 -1.78 3.89 3.36
CA ASP A 61 -0.52 4.28 3.98
C ASP A 61 -0.70 4.48 5.49
N ASN A 62 -1.73 5.24 5.90
CA ASN A 62 -2.10 5.53 7.28
C ASN A 62 -2.50 4.29 8.09
N LEU A 63 -3.18 3.32 7.47
CA LEU A 63 -3.56 2.04 8.10
C LEU A 63 -2.37 1.10 8.29
N CYS A 64 -1.37 1.16 7.41
CA CYS A 64 -0.23 0.24 7.44
C CYS A 64 0.80 0.60 8.51
N ASP A 65 1.00 1.87 8.84
CA ASP A 65 2.07 2.29 9.74
C ASP A 65 1.97 1.72 11.17
N PRO A 66 0.79 1.72 11.83
CA PRO A 66 0.66 1.08 13.13
C PRO A 66 1.00 -0.41 13.08
N VAL A 67 0.68 -1.09 11.98
CA VAL A 67 1.05 -2.49 11.75
C VAL A 67 2.56 -2.63 11.66
N PHE A 68 3.22 -1.88 10.77
CA PHE A 68 4.68 -1.94 10.60
C PHE A 68 5.43 -1.59 11.88
N SER A 69 4.93 -0.61 12.64
CA SER A 69 5.47 -0.21 13.93
C SER A 69 5.45 -1.36 14.94
N VAL A 70 4.33 -2.07 15.09
CA VAL A 70 4.25 -3.23 16.01
C VAL A 70 5.14 -4.38 15.53
N LEU A 71 5.08 -4.71 14.24
CA LEU A 71 5.86 -5.82 13.68
C LEU A 71 7.36 -5.60 13.89
N ALA A 72 7.87 -4.43 13.52
CA ALA A 72 9.28 -4.12 13.66
C ALA A 72 9.66 -3.88 15.13
N SER A 73 9.09 -2.86 15.76
CA SER A 73 9.60 -2.34 17.03
C SER A 73 9.21 -3.19 18.24
N SER A 74 8.01 -3.78 18.25
CA SER A 74 7.51 -4.54 19.41
C SER A 74 7.77 -6.04 19.30
N LEU A 75 7.62 -6.61 18.10
CA LEU A 75 7.81 -8.05 17.85
C LEU A 75 9.22 -8.40 17.36
N GLY A 76 10.06 -7.41 17.07
CA GLY A 76 11.42 -7.62 16.57
C GLY A 76 11.49 -8.22 15.16
N TRP A 77 10.37 -8.23 14.42
CA TRP A 77 10.39 -8.69 13.03
C TRP A 77 11.30 -7.78 12.21
N PHE A 78 11.84 -8.29 11.11
CA PHE A 78 12.73 -7.53 10.24
C PHE A 78 13.96 -6.95 10.99
N GLU A 79 14.51 -7.72 11.93
CA GLU A 79 15.63 -7.30 12.80
C GLU A 79 15.32 -6.02 13.61
N GLY A 80 14.05 -5.84 13.96
CA GLY A 80 13.60 -4.68 14.73
C GLY A 80 13.45 -3.40 13.93
N LYS A 81 13.57 -3.42 12.59
CA LYS A 81 13.63 -2.21 11.75
C LYS A 81 12.64 -2.23 10.60
N GLN A 82 11.78 -1.20 10.51
CA GLN A 82 10.88 -1.02 9.38
C GLN A 82 11.63 -0.88 8.03
N SER A 83 12.87 -0.35 8.04
CA SER A 83 13.71 -0.22 6.85
C SER A 83 14.05 -1.56 6.17
N ASN A 84 13.93 -2.67 6.90
CA ASN A 84 14.22 -4.02 6.45
C ASN A 84 12.99 -4.71 5.82
N ILE A 85 11.85 -4.02 5.71
CA ILE A 85 10.71 -4.48 4.91
C ILE A 85 11.02 -4.18 3.44
N ASP A 86 11.06 -5.22 2.61
CA ASP A 86 11.45 -5.13 1.19
C ASP A 86 10.27 -4.91 0.24
N GLY A 87 9.06 -5.24 0.70
CA GLY A 87 7.85 -4.99 -0.04
C GLY A 87 6.60 -5.29 0.75
N TRP A 88 5.53 -4.60 0.41
CA TRP A 88 4.22 -4.88 0.99
C TRP A 88 3.11 -4.62 -0.01
N GLN A 89 1.99 -5.30 0.18
CA GLN A 89 0.75 -5.05 -0.53
C GLN A 89 -0.35 -4.89 0.50
N ALA A 90 -1.09 -3.80 0.42
CA ALA A 90 -2.23 -3.53 1.28
C ALA A 90 -3.49 -3.40 0.44
N VAL A 91 -4.58 -4.02 0.90
CA VAL A 91 -5.91 -3.89 0.30
C VAL A 91 -6.89 -3.52 1.40
N LYS A 92 -7.83 -2.61 1.11
CA LYS A 92 -8.97 -2.33 2.00
C LYS A 92 -10.28 -2.72 1.34
N THR A 93 -11.17 -3.29 2.14
CA THR A 93 -12.52 -3.69 1.76
C THR A 93 -13.48 -3.37 2.89
N ILE A 94 -14.76 -3.24 2.56
CA ILE A 94 -15.83 -3.09 3.56
C ILE A 94 -16.41 -4.46 3.89
N GLY A 95 -16.69 -4.71 5.17
CA GLY A 95 -17.36 -5.94 5.60
C GLY A 95 -17.65 -5.99 7.10
N ASN A 96 -18.45 -6.98 7.49
CA ASN A 96 -18.95 -7.12 8.87
C ASN A 96 -17.90 -7.66 9.84
N ASN A 97 -16.97 -8.48 9.36
CA ASN A 97 -15.90 -9.04 10.17
C ASN A 97 -14.68 -8.12 10.10
N THR A 98 -14.71 -7.04 10.87
CA THR A 98 -13.62 -6.06 10.88
C THR A 98 -12.32 -6.68 11.39
N GLY A 99 -11.21 -6.31 10.75
CA GLY A 99 -9.90 -6.81 11.12
C GLY A 99 -8.85 -6.69 10.04
N LEU A 100 -7.77 -7.40 10.25
CA LEU A 100 -6.64 -7.50 9.33
C LEU A 100 -6.32 -8.97 9.08
N GLU A 101 -6.32 -9.36 7.81
CA GLU A 101 -5.62 -10.56 7.38
C GLU A 101 -4.17 -10.19 7.04
N LEU A 102 -3.22 -10.72 7.82
CA LEU A 102 -1.79 -10.54 7.62
C LEU A 102 -1.18 -11.82 7.07
N ARG A 103 -0.40 -11.68 6.00
CA ARG A 103 0.30 -12.80 5.37
C ARG A 103 1.75 -12.46 5.08
N GLN A 104 2.65 -13.31 5.52
CA GLN A 104 4.07 -13.20 5.15
C GLN A 104 4.29 -13.85 3.77
N VAL A 105 5.06 -13.20 2.91
CA VAL A 105 5.36 -13.71 1.57
C VAL A 105 6.82 -13.45 1.22
N ARG A 106 7.45 -14.39 0.50
CA ARG A 106 8.84 -14.22 0.04
C ARG A 106 9.02 -12.99 -0.86
N ARG A 107 8.04 -12.72 -1.72
CA ARG A 107 8.05 -11.59 -2.65
C ARG A 107 6.63 -11.14 -2.96
N ILE A 108 6.45 -9.84 -3.15
CA ILE A 108 5.19 -9.29 -3.67
C ILE A 108 5.15 -9.47 -5.18
N GLU A 109 4.34 -10.43 -5.61
CA GLU A 109 3.93 -10.57 -7.00
C GLU A 109 2.54 -9.97 -7.18
N GLU A 110 2.44 -9.10 -8.18
CA GLU A 110 1.18 -8.49 -8.58
C GLU A 110 1.01 -8.75 -10.06
N LYS A 111 -0.13 -9.35 -10.41
CA LYS A 111 -0.51 -9.64 -11.80
C LYS A 111 -1.69 -8.72 -12.12
N ILE A 112 -1.39 -7.62 -12.80
CA ILE A 112 -2.38 -6.63 -13.22
C ILE A 112 -2.69 -6.92 -14.69
N PRO A 113 -3.95 -7.22 -15.06
CA PRO A 113 -4.34 -7.35 -16.46
C PRO A 113 -4.05 -6.04 -17.21
N GLU A 114 -3.42 -6.11 -18.38
CA GLU A 114 -3.05 -4.93 -19.18
C GLU A 114 -4.26 -4.00 -19.44
N LYS A 115 -5.44 -4.58 -19.70
CA LYS A 115 -6.69 -3.85 -19.92
C LYS A 115 -7.19 -3.05 -18.71
N ALA A 116 -6.67 -3.32 -17.52
CA ALA A 116 -7.00 -2.60 -16.30
C ALA A 116 -6.04 -1.44 -16.02
N ILE A 117 -4.84 -1.43 -16.62
CA ILE A 117 -3.83 -0.39 -16.40
C ILE A 117 -4.34 0.93 -16.98
N ILE A 118 -4.34 1.97 -16.15
CA ILE A 118 -4.70 3.34 -16.51
C ILE A 118 -3.44 4.17 -16.77
N PHE A 119 -2.39 3.94 -16.00
CA PHE A 119 -1.13 4.67 -16.10
C PHE A 119 0.04 3.75 -15.76
N SER A 120 1.15 3.87 -16.48
CA SER A 120 2.39 3.15 -16.18
C SER A 120 3.59 3.90 -16.73
N ASP A 121 4.38 4.51 -15.86
CA ASP A 121 5.58 5.27 -16.26
C ASP A 121 6.65 5.25 -15.13
N CYS A 122 7.85 5.74 -15.44
CA CYS A 122 8.99 5.84 -14.54
C CYS A 122 9.34 7.30 -14.25
N TYR A 123 9.36 7.65 -12.96
CA TYR A 123 9.80 8.94 -12.48
C TYR A 123 11.27 8.91 -12.04
N TYR A 124 12.10 9.70 -12.70
CA TYR A 124 13.56 9.77 -12.48
C TYR A 124 14.01 11.00 -11.67
N GLY A 125 13.06 11.84 -11.21
CA GLY A 125 13.35 13.04 -10.44
C GLY A 125 13.66 12.76 -8.97
N LYS A 126 13.72 13.81 -8.15
CA LYS A 126 14.00 13.65 -6.72
C LYS A 126 12.75 13.14 -6.01
N ILE A 127 12.98 12.32 -4.98
CA ILE A 127 11.91 11.86 -4.10
C ILE A 127 11.35 13.07 -3.33
N PRO A 128 10.03 13.28 -3.31
CA PRO A 128 9.43 14.35 -2.54
C PRO A 128 9.70 14.18 -1.04
N HIS A 129 9.82 15.30 -0.35
CA HIS A 129 9.93 15.46 1.09
C HIS A 129 8.61 15.90 1.73
N GLY A 130 7.60 16.25 0.94
CA GLY A 130 6.28 16.62 1.44
C GLY A 130 5.19 16.64 0.38
N ALA A 131 3.93 16.65 0.82
CA ALA A 131 2.73 16.61 -0.02
C ALA A 131 2.55 17.82 -0.97
N LEU A 132 3.35 18.87 -0.79
CA LEU A 132 3.33 20.09 -1.60
C LEU A 132 4.49 20.15 -2.60
N ASP A 133 5.37 19.15 -2.63
CA ASP A 133 6.50 19.16 -3.55
C ASP A 133 6.03 19.11 -5.01
N PRO A 134 6.54 20.00 -5.88
CA PRO A 134 5.98 20.17 -7.21
C PRO A 134 6.59 19.22 -8.25
N GLU A 135 7.65 18.47 -7.94
CA GLU A 135 8.39 17.71 -8.97
C GLU A 135 7.55 16.58 -9.59
N ILE A 136 6.96 15.71 -8.78
CA ILE A 136 6.06 14.65 -9.28
C ILE A 136 4.82 15.26 -9.96
N PRO A 137 4.10 16.24 -9.37
CA PRO A 137 2.97 16.86 -10.04
C PRO A 137 3.32 17.47 -11.40
N ARG A 138 4.46 18.18 -11.52
CA ARG A 138 4.92 18.73 -12.81
C ARG A 138 5.30 17.65 -13.81
N TRP A 139 5.88 16.54 -13.35
CA TRP A 139 6.12 15.38 -14.22
C TRP A 139 4.79 14.82 -14.75
N LEU A 140 3.78 14.72 -13.88
CA LEU A 140 2.46 14.20 -14.26
C LEU A 140 1.65 15.12 -15.17
N GLN A 141 1.90 16.44 -15.13
CA GLN A 141 1.28 17.41 -16.05
C GLN A 141 1.64 17.18 -17.53
N LYS A 142 2.68 16.39 -17.82
CA LYS A 142 3.08 16.04 -19.19
C LYS A 142 2.16 15.01 -19.84
N PHE A 143 1.34 14.34 -19.04
CA PHE A 143 0.37 13.38 -19.52
C PHE A 143 -0.98 14.08 -19.67
N ASP A 144 -1.71 13.75 -20.73
CA ASP A 144 -3.09 14.21 -20.89
C ASP A 144 -3.94 13.81 -19.67
N LYS A 145 -5.06 14.51 -19.47
CA LYS A 145 -5.98 14.22 -18.35
C LYS A 145 -6.26 12.72 -18.27
N LEU A 146 -5.72 12.11 -17.22
CA LEU A 146 -6.01 10.72 -16.87
C LEU A 146 -7.40 10.72 -16.25
N GLU A 147 -8.41 10.45 -17.05
CA GLU A 147 -9.77 10.28 -16.55
C GLU A 147 -9.85 8.94 -15.81
N THR A 148 -9.94 9.00 -14.48
CA THR A 148 -10.33 7.85 -13.67
C THR A 148 -11.81 7.98 -13.35
N SER A 149 -12.65 7.16 -13.98
CA SER A 149 -14.07 7.08 -13.63
C SER A 149 -14.35 6.24 -12.37
N SER A 150 -13.31 5.66 -11.78
CA SER A 150 -13.41 4.65 -10.72
C SER A 150 -13.06 5.24 -9.36
N ASN A 151 -13.95 5.06 -8.39
CA ASN A 151 -13.68 5.37 -6.98
C ASN A 151 -12.84 4.26 -6.29
N ASN A 152 -12.24 3.38 -7.09
CA ASN A 152 -11.62 2.15 -6.63
C ASN A 152 -10.37 1.87 -7.46
N ILE A 153 -9.27 2.53 -7.11
CA ILE A 153 -8.00 2.44 -7.84
C ILE A 153 -6.99 1.60 -7.10
N GLY A 154 -6.10 0.97 -7.88
CA GLY A 154 -4.90 0.36 -7.36
C GLY A 154 -3.65 1.10 -7.82
N ILE A 155 -2.65 1.19 -6.95
CA ILE A 155 -1.36 1.82 -7.23
C ILE A 155 -0.24 0.86 -6.85
N SER A 156 0.76 0.74 -7.73
CA SER A 156 2.03 0.09 -7.44
C SER A 156 3.18 1.06 -7.60
N LEU A 157 3.99 1.17 -6.55
CA LEU A 157 5.24 1.93 -6.55
C LEU A 157 6.41 0.97 -6.40
N VAL A 158 7.29 0.95 -7.39
CA VAL A 158 8.54 0.20 -7.34
C VAL A 158 9.70 1.18 -7.25
N PHE A 159 10.30 1.24 -6.07
CA PHE A 159 11.48 2.04 -5.79
C PHE A 159 12.73 1.28 -6.24
N VAL A 160 13.25 1.64 -7.41
CA VAL A 160 14.44 1.01 -8.00
C VAL A 160 15.70 1.68 -7.47
N ASN A 161 16.61 0.88 -6.89
CA ASN A 161 17.90 1.30 -6.34
C ASN A 161 17.83 2.35 -5.23
N HIS A 162 16.66 2.60 -4.63
CA HIS A 162 16.53 3.42 -3.42
C HIS A 162 16.87 2.61 -2.17
N ARG A 163 17.39 3.27 -1.13
CA ARG A 163 17.79 2.64 0.14
C ARG A 163 16.96 3.07 1.36
N ARG A 164 16.20 4.16 1.26
CA ARG A 164 15.33 4.63 2.35
C ARG A 164 14.20 3.63 2.63
N SER A 165 13.59 3.76 3.82
CA SER A 165 12.47 2.92 4.22
C SER A 165 11.26 3.12 3.30
N ILE A 166 10.56 2.02 3.03
CA ILE A 166 9.28 1.99 2.31
C ILE A 166 8.10 1.63 3.22
N ALA A 167 8.33 1.46 4.52
CA ALA A 167 7.33 0.97 5.48
C ALA A 167 7.24 1.86 6.74
N SER A 168 7.49 3.16 6.56
CA SER A 168 7.40 4.21 7.58
C SER A 168 6.67 5.40 6.98
N LEU A 169 5.73 6.01 7.70
CA LEU A 169 5.11 7.27 7.28
C LEU A 169 5.89 8.51 7.74
N SER A 170 6.55 8.44 8.90
CA SER A 170 7.30 9.58 9.47
C SER A 170 8.57 9.88 8.69
N ASP A 171 9.30 8.83 8.29
CA ASP A 171 10.64 8.94 7.70
C ASP A 171 10.75 8.23 6.34
N GLY A 172 9.64 7.65 5.86
CA GLY A 172 9.61 6.87 4.62
C GLY A 172 9.19 7.68 3.40
N MET A 173 9.63 7.21 2.24
CA MET A 173 9.40 7.90 0.96
C MET A 173 7.97 7.75 0.44
N VAL A 174 7.27 6.70 0.89
CA VAL A 174 6.00 6.27 0.29
C VAL A 174 4.91 7.31 0.46
N LYS A 175 4.76 7.86 1.66
CA LYS A 175 3.72 8.83 1.96
C LYS A 175 3.81 10.05 1.05
N HIS A 176 4.99 10.67 0.99
CA HIS A 176 5.18 11.86 0.16
C HIS A 176 5.00 11.59 -1.32
N VAL A 177 5.43 10.41 -1.80
CA VAL A 177 5.18 10.01 -3.19
C VAL A 177 3.69 9.89 -3.44
N ILE A 178 2.95 9.16 -2.61
CA ILE A 178 1.49 9.04 -2.72
C ILE A 178 0.85 10.42 -2.69
N ASP A 179 1.13 11.25 -1.69
CA ASP A 179 0.52 12.57 -1.57
C ASP A 179 0.72 13.45 -2.84
N CYS A 180 1.86 13.30 -3.52
CA CYS A 180 2.18 14.00 -4.76
C CYS A 180 1.58 13.38 -6.04
N LEU A 181 1.00 12.18 -5.98
CA LEU A 181 0.33 11.52 -7.13
C LEU A 181 -1.10 12.01 -7.36
N TYR A 182 -1.58 13.02 -6.62
CA TYR A 182 -2.92 13.59 -6.77
C TYR A 182 -3.33 13.94 -8.22
N PRO A 183 -2.44 14.31 -9.18
CA PRO A 183 -2.88 14.50 -10.57
C PRO A 183 -3.42 13.22 -11.23
N LEU A 184 -3.06 12.03 -10.73
CA LEU A 184 -3.53 10.75 -11.26
C LEU A 184 -4.97 10.41 -10.83
N TYR A 185 -5.38 10.77 -9.62
CA TYR A 185 -6.65 10.33 -9.02
C TYR A 185 -7.47 11.47 -8.38
N GLY A 186 -7.06 12.70 -8.61
CA GLY A 186 -7.74 13.91 -8.16
C GLY A 186 -7.34 14.38 -6.77
N GLY A 187 -7.96 15.50 -6.39
CA GLY A 187 -7.57 16.29 -5.22
C GLY A 187 -6.63 17.43 -5.60
N ILE A 188 -5.95 17.99 -4.61
CA ILE A 188 -4.97 19.06 -4.77
C ILE A 188 -3.73 18.78 -3.92
N GLY A 189 -2.63 19.51 -4.17
CA GLY A 189 -1.44 19.43 -3.32
C GLY A 189 -1.77 19.60 -1.83
N GLY A 190 -1.24 18.72 -0.99
CA GLY A 190 -1.53 18.67 0.45
C GLY A 190 -2.89 18.08 0.84
N ARG A 191 -3.80 17.84 -0.12
CA ARG A 191 -5.10 17.18 0.08
C ARG A 191 -5.42 16.26 -1.10
N PRO A 192 -4.61 15.20 -1.31
CA PRO A 192 -4.86 14.20 -2.34
C PRO A 192 -6.20 13.47 -2.09
N ASN A 193 -6.82 12.93 -3.15
CA ASN A 193 -7.92 11.96 -3.01
C ASN A 193 -7.39 10.52 -2.88
N ASP A 194 -6.32 10.33 -2.11
CA ASP A 194 -5.67 9.03 -1.89
C ASP A 194 -6.57 8.00 -1.16
N HIS A 195 -7.63 8.45 -0.50
CA HIS A 195 -8.69 7.59 0.02
C HIS A 195 -9.34 6.68 -1.05
N LEU A 196 -9.29 7.03 -2.33
CA LEU A 196 -9.77 6.20 -3.45
C LEU A 196 -8.89 4.96 -3.70
N ILE A 197 -7.66 4.96 -3.18
CA ILE A 197 -6.74 3.83 -3.30
C ILE A 197 -7.22 2.70 -2.41
N SER A 198 -7.69 1.62 -3.04
CA SER A 198 -8.16 0.41 -2.37
C SER A 198 -7.12 -0.71 -2.37
N ASN A 199 -6.13 -0.60 -3.25
CA ASN A 199 -5.02 -1.54 -3.36
C ASN A 199 -3.71 -0.76 -3.55
N LEU A 200 -2.75 -0.97 -2.65
CA LEU A 200 -1.47 -0.29 -2.66
C LEU A 200 -0.35 -1.32 -2.56
N THR A 201 0.49 -1.37 -3.58
CA THR A 201 1.62 -2.30 -3.66
C THR A 201 2.93 -1.54 -3.71
N ILE A 202 3.75 -1.68 -2.67
CA ILE A 202 5.05 -1.04 -2.57
C ILE A 202 6.16 -2.08 -2.64
N LYS A 203 7.17 -1.84 -3.46
CA LYS A 203 8.34 -2.71 -3.60
C LYS A 203 9.60 -1.89 -3.63
N ARG A 204 10.68 -2.45 -3.07
CA ARG A 204 12.04 -1.96 -3.28
C ARG A 204 12.85 -3.05 -3.98
N ILE A 205 13.56 -2.68 -5.04
CA ILE A 205 14.42 -3.61 -5.78
C ILE A 205 15.79 -2.99 -6.03
N GLN A 206 16.82 -3.82 -6.06
CA GLN A 206 18.15 -3.43 -6.49
C GLN A 206 18.41 -4.04 -7.87
N VAL A 207 18.75 -3.21 -8.85
CA VAL A 207 19.04 -3.62 -10.23
C VAL A 207 20.38 -3.00 -10.63
N PRO A 208 21.47 -3.78 -10.72
CA PRO A 208 22.78 -3.28 -11.09
C PRO A 208 22.77 -2.52 -12.43
N GLY A 209 23.48 -1.40 -12.50
CA GLY A 209 23.62 -0.60 -13.71
C GLY A 209 22.40 0.25 -14.10
N ILE A 210 21.30 0.19 -13.34
CA ILE A 210 20.10 0.99 -13.61
C ILE A 210 20.07 2.23 -12.72
N GLN A 211 19.70 3.39 -13.28
CA GLN A 211 19.52 4.62 -12.51
C GLN A 211 18.36 4.50 -11.50
N GLN A 212 18.49 5.18 -10.35
CA GLN A 212 17.40 5.31 -9.38
C GLN A 212 16.16 5.94 -10.01
N HIS A 213 15.00 5.32 -9.79
CA HIS A 213 13.70 5.83 -10.23
C HIS A 213 12.56 5.15 -9.47
N ILE A 214 11.37 5.74 -9.56
CA ILE A 214 10.12 5.14 -9.12
C ILE A 214 9.33 4.71 -10.35
N LYS A 215 9.07 3.41 -10.50
CA LYS A 215 8.04 2.95 -11.43
C LYS A 215 6.67 3.10 -10.77
N VAL A 216 5.77 3.83 -11.41
CA VAL A 216 4.40 4.06 -10.97
C VAL A 216 3.47 3.32 -11.91
N ILE A 217 2.61 2.45 -11.38
CA ILE A 217 1.55 1.78 -12.13
C ILE A 217 0.24 2.06 -11.42
N MET A 218 -0.76 2.55 -12.16
CA MET A 218 -2.13 2.74 -11.68
C MET A 218 -3.08 1.89 -12.50
N TRP A 219 -4.08 1.28 -11.85
CA TRP A 219 -5.09 0.48 -12.53
C TRP A 219 -6.48 0.65 -11.90
N ASP A 220 -7.49 0.29 -12.67
CA ASP A 220 -8.88 0.21 -12.24
C ASP A 220 -9.15 -1.14 -11.56
N CYS A 221 -9.41 -1.14 -10.25
CA CYS A 221 -9.66 -2.37 -9.50
C CYS A 221 -10.95 -3.08 -9.96
N GLU A 222 -11.95 -2.36 -10.49
CA GLU A 222 -13.17 -2.99 -10.99
C GLU A 222 -12.91 -3.81 -12.25
N LYS A 223 -12.06 -3.30 -13.16
CA LYS A 223 -11.64 -4.04 -14.36
C LYS A 223 -10.86 -5.30 -14.00
N VAL A 224 -10.05 -5.26 -12.94
CA VAL A 224 -9.35 -6.44 -12.41
C VAL A 224 -10.34 -7.50 -11.92
N GLU A 225 -11.34 -7.11 -11.12
CA GLU A 225 -12.33 -8.07 -10.59
C GLU A 225 -13.21 -8.66 -11.71
N LYS A 226 -13.65 -7.86 -12.68
CA LYS A 226 -14.37 -8.35 -13.88
C LYS A 226 -13.52 -9.36 -14.66
N HIS A 227 -12.22 -9.09 -14.82
CA HIS A 227 -11.30 -10.03 -15.48
C HIS A 227 -11.18 -11.36 -14.71
N LYS A 228 -11.03 -11.31 -13.37
CA LYS A 228 -10.96 -12.51 -12.53
C LYS A 228 -12.26 -13.34 -12.58
N GLN A 229 -13.42 -12.70 -12.55
CA GLN A 229 -14.72 -13.38 -12.67
C GLN A 229 -14.83 -14.10 -14.02
N LYS A 230 -14.46 -13.42 -15.11
CA LYS A 230 -14.44 -14.01 -16.45
C LYS A 230 -13.51 -15.24 -16.52
N LEU A 231 -12.32 -15.17 -15.94
CA LEU A 231 -11.41 -16.33 -15.91
C LEU A 231 -12.01 -17.50 -15.11
N LYS A 232 -12.66 -17.23 -13.97
CA LYS A 232 -13.31 -18.28 -13.17
C LYS A 232 -14.45 -18.97 -13.92
N SER A 233 -15.23 -18.22 -14.71
CA SER A 233 -16.33 -18.80 -15.51
C SER A 233 -15.85 -19.61 -16.73
N PHE A 234 -14.58 -19.50 -17.14
CA PHE A 234 -14.00 -20.34 -18.20
C PHE A 234 -13.39 -21.65 -17.67
N VAL A 235 -13.17 -21.74 -16.36
CA VAL A 235 -12.52 -22.90 -15.70
C VAL A 235 -13.54 -23.77 -14.95
N ALA A 236 -14.76 -23.26 -14.74
CA ALA A 236 -15.92 -24.02 -14.24
C ALA A 236 -16.67 -24.66 -15.41
#